data_AF-A0A7G8V739-F1
#
_entry.id   AF-A0A7G8V739-F1
#
_cell.length_a   1.000
_cell.length_b   1.000
_cell.length_c   1.000
_cell.angle_alpha   90.00
_cell.angle_beta   90.00
_cell.angle_gamma   90.00
#
_symmetry.space_group_name_H-M   'P 1'
#
loop_
_entity.id
_entity.type
_entity.pdbx_description
1 polymer ?
#
loop_
_entity_poly.entity_id
_entity_poly.type
_entity_poly.pdbx_seq_one_letter_code
_entity_poly.pdbx_strand_id
1 'polypeptide(L)'
;MSICLVKYLKDEDFVKKFGQKLKQIREGKGISQEQLSLLAEVSQSQIARTELGQINTSISHASTYAKFLKVNPMDLFDFADLKVKEKK
;
A
#
# COMPACT_ATOMS: atom_id res chain seq x y z
N MET A 1 -21.63 20.97 25.83
CA MET A 1 -20.76 20.58 24.71
C MET A 1 -20.95 19.10 24.45
N SER A 2 -21.51 18.72 23.31
CA SER A 2 -21.55 17.32 22.90
C SER A 2 -20.18 16.91 22.36
N ILE A 3 -19.55 15.93 22.98
CA ILE A 3 -18.35 15.30 22.45
C ILE A 3 -18.79 14.46 21.26
N CYS A 4 -18.42 14.89 20.05
CA CYS A 4 -18.57 14.08 18.85
C CYS A 4 -17.41 13.08 18.79
N LEU A 5 -17.66 11.83 19.14
CA LEU A 5 -16.71 10.73 18.96
C LEU A 5 -16.65 10.36 17.48
N VAL A 6 -15.76 11.02 16.74
CA VAL A 6 -15.46 10.64 15.35
C VAL A 6 -14.71 9.31 15.38
N LYS A 7 -15.36 8.24 14.95
CA LYS A 7 -14.73 6.92 14.83
C LYS A 7 -13.65 6.97 13.75
N TYR A 8 -12.51 6.34 14.04
CA TYR A 8 -11.45 6.15 13.05
C TYR A 8 -11.95 5.22 11.94
N LEU A 9 -12.03 5.75 10.70
CA LEU A 9 -12.46 4.98 9.53
C LEU A 9 -11.26 4.24 8.95
N LYS A 10 -11.36 2.91 8.94
CA LYS A 10 -10.39 2.03 8.28
C LYS A 10 -11.14 0.88 7.62
N ASP A 11 -11.09 0.85 6.30
CA ASP A 11 -11.53 -0.30 5.52
C ASP A 11 -10.37 -1.29 5.41
N GLU A 12 -10.43 -2.35 6.21
CA GLU A 12 -9.38 -3.37 6.28
C GLU A 12 -9.20 -4.12 4.95
N ASP A 13 -10.26 -4.33 4.18
CA ASP A 13 -10.20 -5.08 2.94
C ASP A 13 -9.61 -4.22 1.82
N PHE A 14 -10.00 -2.95 1.74
CA PHE A 14 -9.43 -2.00 0.80
C PHE A 14 -7.94 -1.78 1.07
N VAL A 15 -7.55 -1.59 2.33
CA VAL A 15 -6.15 -1.41 2.73
C VAL A 15 -5.29 -2.64 2.39
N LYS A 16 -5.83 -3.86 2.57
CA LYS A 16 -5.13 -5.09 2.16
C LYS A 16 -4.99 -5.22 0.65
N LYS A 17 -6.04 -4.90 -0.12
CA LYS A 17 -5.97 -4.93 -1.59
C LYS A 17 -4.92 -3.95 -2.12
N PHE A 18 -4.90 -2.73 -1.58
CA PHE A 18 -3.85 -1.75 -1.88
C PHE A 18 -2.45 -2.29 -1.58
N GLY A 19 -2.23 -2.84 -0.38
CA GLY A 19 -0.94 -3.40 0.01
C GLY A 19 -0.48 -4.54 -0.90
N GLN A 20 -1.39 -5.44 -1.27
CA GLN A 20 -1.11 -6.54 -2.20
C GLN A 20 -0.76 -6.03 -3.60
N LYS A 21 -1.49 -5.03 -4.11
CA LYS A 21 -1.23 -4.43 -5.42
C LYS A 21 0.12 -3.72 -5.45
N LEU A 22 0.45 -2.95 -4.40
CA LEU A 22 1.76 -2.32 -4.23
C LEU A 22 2.88 -3.37 -4.27
N LYS A 23 2.72 -4.46 -3.51
CA LYS A 23 3.69 -5.57 -3.49
C LYS A 23 3.85 -6.20 -4.87
N GLN A 24 2.75 -6.51 -5.55
CA GLN A 24 2.76 -7.09 -6.90
C GLN A 24 3.50 -6.20 -7.90
N ILE A 25 3.23 -4.90 -7.92
CA ILE A 25 3.90 -3.95 -8.82
C ILE A 25 5.40 -3.87 -8.49
N ARG A 26 5.75 -3.79 -7.20
CA ARG A 26 7.16 -3.75 -6.76
C ARG A 26 7.90 -5.01 -7.19
N GLU A 27 7.34 -6.19 -6.94
CA GLU A 27 7.94 -7.47 -7.30
C GLU A 27 8.02 -7.65 -8.82
N GLY A 28 7.01 -7.19 -9.57
CA GLY A 28 7.02 -7.17 -11.04
C GLY A 28 8.13 -6.30 -11.64
N LYS A 29 8.66 -5.33 -10.87
CA LYS A 29 9.83 -4.52 -11.23
C LYS A 29 11.15 -5.08 -10.72
N GLY A 30 11.15 -6.20 -10.01
CA GLY A 30 12.34 -6.82 -9.45
C GLY A 30 12.99 -6.00 -8.31
N ILE A 31 12.24 -5.11 -7.68
CA ILE A 31 12.73 -4.22 -6.62
C ILE A 31 12.46 -4.86 -5.25
N SER A 32 13.45 -4.93 -4.36
CA SER A 32 13.28 -5.37 -2.98
C SER A 32 12.62 -4.28 -2.11
N GLN A 33 12.06 -4.64 -0.96
CA GLN A 33 11.54 -3.63 -0.02
C GLN A 33 12.63 -2.67 0.48
N GLU A 34 13.85 -3.17 0.65
CA GLU A 34 15.02 -2.38 1.04
C GLU A 34 15.42 -1.39 -0.07
N GLN A 35 15.44 -1.85 -1.33
CA GLN A 35 15.72 -0.98 -2.47
C GLN A 35 14.65 0.12 -2.60
N LEU A 36 13.36 -0.22 -2.45
CA LEU A 36 12.30 0.79 -2.44
C LEU A 36 12.43 1.75 -1.25
N SER A 37 12.85 1.26 -0.09
CA SER A 37 13.09 2.07 1.11
C SER A 37 14.14 3.15 0.85
N LEU A 38 15.28 2.74 0.26
CA LEU A 38 16.37 3.64 -0.09
C LEU A 38 15.94 4.69 -1.13
N LEU A 39 15.17 4.28 -2.15
CA LEU A 39 14.70 5.18 -3.20
C LEU A 39 13.65 6.17 -2.69
N ALA A 40 12.71 5.70 -1.88
CA ALA A 40 11.54 6.46 -1.47
C ALA A 40 11.74 7.30 -0.20
N GLU A 41 12.88 7.14 0.49
CA GLU A 41 13.14 7.70 1.82
C GLU A 41 12.05 7.30 2.85
N VAL A 42 11.47 6.11 2.66
CA VAL A 42 10.47 5.52 3.56
C VAL A 42 11.09 4.31 4.22
N SER A 43 10.92 4.14 5.54
CA SER A 43 11.47 2.97 6.22
C SER A 43 10.97 1.64 5.62
N GLN A 44 11.87 0.66 5.49
CA GLN A 44 11.52 -0.68 5.01
C GLN A 44 10.37 -1.30 5.82
N SER A 45 10.34 -1.09 7.14
CA SER A 45 9.27 -1.58 8.01
C SER A 45 7.91 -0.97 7.66
N GLN A 46 7.86 0.32 7.31
CA GLN A 46 6.63 0.96 6.87
C GLN A 46 6.15 0.46 5.50
N ILE A 47 7.07 0.18 4.58
CA ILE A 47 6.75 -0.48 3.31
C ILE A 47 6.15 -1.86 3.57
N ALA A 48 6.80 -2.68 4.41
CA ALA A 48 6.31 -4.01 4.76
C ALA A 48 4.92 -3.95 5.41
N ARG A 49 4.70 -3.03 6.38
CA ARG A 49 3.38 -2.83 7.01
C ARG A 49 2.31 -2.38 6.02
N THR A 50 2.68 -1.56 5.03
CA THR A 50 1.76 -1.15 3.96
C THR A 50 1.41 -2.33 3.06
N GLU A 51 2.40 -3.09 2.60
CA GLU A 51 2.19 -4.27 1.73
C GLU A 51 1.36 -5.37 2.40
N LEU A 52 1.49 -5.51 3.72
CA LEU A 52 0.68 -6.43 4.52
C LEU A 52 -0.72 -5.88 4.86
N GLY A 53 -1.04 -4.64 4.50
CA GLY A 53 -2.29 -3.98 4.83
C GLY A 53 -2.50 -3.70 6.32
N GLN A 54 -1.41 -3.64 7.10
CA GLN A 54 -1.49 -3.45 8.55
C GLN A 54 -1.75 -1.99 8.94
N ILE A 55 -1.37 -1.05 8.07
CA ILE A 55 -1.56 0.39 8.29
C ILE A 55 -2.41 0.99 7.17
N ASN A 56 -3.27 1.94 7.53
CA ASN A 56 -3.93 2.80 6.56
C ASN A 56 -2.90 3.81 6.07
N THR A 57 -2.23 3.49 4.95
CA THR A 57 -1.16 4.35 4.43
C THR A 57 -1.72 5.70 3.99
N SER A 58 -0.95 6.76 4.13
CA SER A 58 -1.39 8.08 3.67
C SER A 58 -1.33 8.18 2.15
N ILE A 59 -2.15 9.06 1.59
CA ILE A 59 -2.13 9.38 0.15
C ILE A 59 -0.73 9.83 -0.29
N SER A 60 0.00 10.56 0.58
CA SER A 60 1.39 10.97 0.31
C SER A 60 2.32 9.77 0.11
N HIS A 61 2.22 8.74 0.96
CA HIS A 61 3.02 7.51 0.77
C HIS A 61 2.62 6.78 -0.51
N ALA A 62 1.32 6.66 -0.80
CA ALA A 62 0.84 6.05 -2.04
C ALA A 62 1.41 6.77 -3.28
N SER A 63 1.38 8.11 -3.29
CA SER A 63 1.98 8.93 -4.35
C SER A 63 3.50 8.73 -4.44
N THR A 64 4.21 8.69 -3.30
CA THR A 64 5.64 8.41 -3.24
C THR A 64 5.96 7.05 -3.85
N TYR A 65 5.23 6.00 -3.49
CA TYR A 65 5.43 4.66 -4.06
C TYR A 65 5.21 4.66 -5.58
N ALA A 66 4.11 5.27 -6.06
CA ALA A 66 3.84 5.37 -7.50
C ALA A 66 4.98 6.07 -8.26
N LYS A 67 5.47 7.19 -7.71
CA LYS A 67 6.58 7.97 -8.27
C LYS A 67 7.86 7.12 -8.40
N PHE A 68 8.29 6.48 -7.31
CA PHE A 68 9.55 5.72 -7.29
C PHE A 68 9.46 4.37 -7.99
N LEU A 69 8.29 3.76 -8.02
CA LEU A 69 8.01 2.60 -8.85
C LEU A 69 7.79 2.99 -10.32
N LYS A 70 7.69 4.27 -10.70
CA LYS A 70 7.42 4.72 -12.07
C LYS A 70 6.16 4.09 -12.66
N VAL A 71 5.04 4.26 -11.97
CA VAL A 71 3.70 3.82 -12.39
C VAL A 71 2.70 4.95 -12.20
N ASN A 72 1.53 4.86 -12.83
CA ASN A 72 0.45 5.77 -12.55
C ASN A 72 -0.10 5.47 -11.13
N PRO A 73 -0.43 6.47 -10.30
CA PRO A 73 -1.06 6.21 -9.01
C PRO A 73 -2.32 5.33 -9.09
N MET A 74 -3.10 5.44 -10.18
CA MET A 74 -4.27 4.59 -10.42
C MET A 74 -3.91 3.10 -10.48
N ASP A 75 -2.72 2.76 -10.96
CA ASP A 75 -2.26 1.37 -11.03
C ASP A 75 -2.14 0.74 -9.63
N LEU A 76 -1.95 1.55 -8.57
CA LEU A 76 -1.92 1.06 -7.19
C LEU A 76 -3.33 0.73 -6.64
N PHE A 77 -4.38 1.22 -7.30
CA PHE A 77 -5.78 1.06 -6.90
C PHE A 77 -6.59 0.19 -7.87
N ASP A 78 -5.99 -0.24 -8.99
CA ASP A 78 -6.60 -1.22 -9.88
C ASP A 78 -6.44 -2.63 -9.31
N PHE A 79 -7.54 -3.18 -8.82
CA PHE A 79 -7.59 -4.48 -8.15
C PHE A 79 -8.16 -5.59 -9.04
N ALA A 80 -8.47 -5.32 -10.32
CA ALA A 80 -9.15 -6.26 -11.21
C ALA A 80 -8.34 -7.55 -11.45
N ASP A 81 -7.02 -7.47 -11.37
CA ASP A 81 -6.06 -8.55 -11.61
C ASP A 81 -5.56 -9.25 -10.34
N LEU A 82 -6.02 -8.82 -9.14
CA LEU A 82 -5.65 -9.51 -7.90
C LEU A 82 -6.31 -10.89 -7.85
N LYS A 83 -5.49 -11.94 -7.96
CA LYS A 83 -5.95 -13.31 -7.71
C LYS A 83 -6.29 -13.44 -6.23
N VAL A 84 -7.58 -13.62 -5.92
CA VAL A 84 -8.03 -13.94 -4.57
C VAL A 84 -7.37 -15.26 -4.19
N LYS A 85 -6.39 -15.21 -3.29
CA LYS A 85 -5.94 -16.42 -2.60
C LYS A 85 -7.08 -16.79 -1.65
N GLU A 86 -7.88 -17.78 -2.04
CA GLU A 86 -8.83 -18.41 -1.12
C GLU A 86 -8.05 -18.83 0.13
N LYS A 87 -8.48 -18.32 1.29
CA LYS A 87 -7.97 -18.79 2.57
C LYS A 87 -8.43 -20.23 2.73
N LYS A 88 -7.49 -21.16 2.66
CA LYS A 88 -7.69 -22.54 3.09
C LYS A 88 -7.79 -22.59 4.62
#